data_AF-A0A8S4RI58-F1
#
_entry.id   AF-A0A8S4RI58-F1
#
_cell.length_a   1.000
_cell.length_b   1.000
_cell.length_c   1.000
_cell.angle_alpha   90.00
_cell.angle_beta   90.00
_cell.angle_gamma   90.00
#
_symmetry.space_group_name_H-M   'P 1'
#
loop_
_entity.id
_entity.type
_entity.pdbx_description
1 polymer ?
#
loop_
_entity_poly.entity_id
_entity_poly.type
_entity_poly.pdbx_seq_one_letter_code
_entity_poly.pdbx_strand_id
1 'polypeptide(L)'
;MSNIFKLKLTALGHPNPEGFNCEDEKEYRSVVLWLEDQKIRHYKIEEREGLRNIDSDQWKKAYDTYQNDLVSPVVKGLPNEQLNWLLCYAVRLEYADNVTKYENVKVDEPKKAAPNVVSSNPLDNLDFGSAAFKAGVERVCALAGVGPHLDPKFRLAAVAKILKTSPHPDLPRNEVLERCHWLIQHW
;
A
#
# COMPACT_ATOMS: atom_id res chain seq x y z
N MET A 1 -14.32 -17.20 -6.89
CA MET A 1 -13.30 -17.34 -5.81
C MET A 1 -12.22 -16.29 -6.02
N SER A 2 -12.01 -15.44 -5.02
CA SER A 2 -11.04 -14.34 -5.11
C SER A 2 -9.62 -14.91 -5.11
N ASN A 3 -9.01 -14.99 -6.29
CA ASN A 3 -7.66 -15.52 -6.55
C ASN A 3 -6.58 -14.92 -5.63
N ILE A 4 -6.88 -13.74 -5.06
CA ILE A 4 -6.04 -13.02 -4.10
C ILE A 4 -5.87 -13.74 -2.75
N PHE A 5 -6.90 -14.41 -2.23
CA PHE A 5 -6.82 -15.10 -0.93
C PHE A 5 -5.95 -16.33 -1.02
N LYS A 6 -6.17 -17.13 -2.07
CA LYS A 6 -5.33 -18.28 -2.41
C LYS A 6 -3.85 -17.87 -2.49
N LEU A 7 -3.52 -16.83 -3.26
CA LEU A 7 -2.16 -16.32 -3.38
C LEU A 7 -1.52 -15.98 -2.03
N LYS A 8 -2.25 -15.27 -1.16
CA LYS A 8 -1.76 -14.87 0.17
C LYS A 8 -1.60 -16.08 1.10
N LEU A 9 -2.55 -17.00 1.09
CA LEU A 9 -2.49 -18.22 1.88
C LEU A 9 -1.32 -19.12 1.45
N THR A 10 -1.08 -19.26 0.13
CA THR A 10 0.08 -19.96 -0.39
C THR A 10 1.39 -19.29 0.04
N ALA A 11 1.46 -17.96 -0.04
CA ALA A 11 2.65 -17.21 0.40
C ALA A 11 2.96 -17.40 1.89
N LEU A 12 1.91 -17.55 2.71
CA LEU A 12 2.03 -17.84 4.14
C LEU A 12 2.29 -19.31 4.45
N GLY A 13 2.20 -20.22 3.46
CA GLY A 13 2.38 -21.66 3.65
C GLY A 13 1.17 -22.35 4.31
N HIS A 14 -0.04 -21.88 4.03
CA HIS A 14 -1.27 -22.54 4.49
C HIS A 14 -1.36 -23.97 3.94
N PRO A 15 -1.80 -24.97 4.71
CA PRO A 15 -1.84 -26.38 4.28
C PRO A 15 -2.82 -26.66 3.14
N ASN A 16 -3.91 -25.89 3.02
CA ASN A 16 -4.90 -26.03 1.95
C ASN A 16 -5.34 -24.67 1.40
N PRO A 17 -4.53 -23.99 0.56
CA PRO A 17 -4.88 -22.68 -0.01
C PRO A 17 -5.79 -22.80 -1.23
N GLU A 18 -5.82 -23.96 -1.89
CA GLU A 18 -6.59 -24.24 -3.11
C GLU A 18 -8.07 -24.48 -2.83
N GLY A 19 -8.37 -25.20 -1.75
CA GLY A 19 -9.73 -25.53 -1.36
C GLY A 19 -10.42 -24.47 -0.49
N PHE A 20 -9.75 -23.37 -0.15
CA PHE A 20 -10.31 -22.38 0.76
C PHE A 20 -11.47 -21.59 0.16
N ASN A 21 -12.60 -21.60 0.87
CA ASN A 21 -13.81 -20.86 0.57
C ASN A 21 -14.08 -19.81 1.65
N CYS A 22 -13.97 -18.53 1.28
CA CYS A 22 -14.22 -17.41 2.20
C CYS A 22 -15.69 -17.21 2.57
N GLU A 23 -16.62 -17.78 1.79
CA GLU A 23 -18.06 -17.71 2.06
C GLU A 23 -18.50 -18.81 3.06
N ASP A 24 -17.66 -19.82 3.30
CA ASP A 24 -17.88 -20.81 4.36
C ASP A 24 -17.40 -20.25 5.69
N GLU A 25 -18.33 -20.08 6.62
CA GLU A 25 -18.06 -19.51 7.93
C GLU A 25 -17.08 -20.37 8.75
N LYS A 26 -17.13 -21.71 8.66
CA LYS A 26 -16.20 -22.56 9.40
C LYS A 26 -14.80 -22.46 8.85
N GLU A 27 -14.66 -22.42 7.53
CA GLU A 27 -13.34 -22.23 6.91
C GLU A 27 -12.77 -20.86 7.21
N TYR A 28 -13.60 -19.81 7.17
CA TYR A 28 -13.22 -18.46 7.56
C TYR A 28 -12.65 -18.44 8.98
N ARG A 29 -13.41 -18.96 9.95
CA ARG A 29 -13.02 -19.00 11.37
C ARG A 29 -11.74 -19.82 11.57
N SER A 30 -11.61 -20.94 10.84
CA SER A 30 -10.42 -21.79 10.86
C SER A 30 -9.16 -21.07 10.35
N VAL A 31 -9.28 -20.32 9.24
CA VAL A 31 -8.15 -19.53 8.71
C VAL A 31 -7.75 -18.41 9.68
N VAL A 32 -8.70 -17.71 10.29
CA VAL A 32 -8.40 -16.70 11.31
C VAL A 32 -7.63 -17.30 12.48
N LEU A 33 -8.09 -18.46 12.99
CA LEU A 33 -7.40 -19.16 14.07
C LEU A 33 -5.99 -19.58 13.66
N TRP A 34 -5.83 -20.14 12.46
CA TRP A 34 -4.53 -20.54 11.94
C TRP A 34 -3.58 -19.35 11.80
N LEU A 35 -4.07 -18.21 11.32
CA LEU A 35 -3.28 -16.98 11.21
C LEU A 35 -2.79 -16.53 12.58
N GLU A 36 -3.64 -16.56 13.60
CA GLU A 36 -3.25 -16.21 14.96
C GLU A 36 -2.26 -17.22 15.55
N ASP A 37 -2.46 -18.53 15.40
CA ASP A 37 -1.57 -19.54 15.96
C ASP A 37 -0.18 -19.57 15.27
N GLN A 38 -0.12 -19.35 13.96
CA GLN A 38 1.10 -19.58 13.17
C GLN A 38 1.82 -18.30 12.75
N LYS A 39 1.11 -17.19 12.51
CA LYS A 39 1.67 -16.00 11.85
C LYS A 39 1.62 -14.75 12.70
N ILE A 40 0.45 -14.38 13.22
CA ILE A 40 0.25 -13.12 13.94
C ILE A 40 0.67 -13.26 15.40
N ARG A 41 0.25 -14.32 16.09
CA ARG A 41 0.62 -14.66 17.48
C ARG A 41 0.50 -13.49 18.45
N HIS A 42 -0.54 -12.68 18.30
CA HIS A 42 -0.74 -11.49 19.12
C HIS A 42 -1.16 -11.85 20.56
N TYR A 43 -2.01 -12.85 20.71
CA TYR A 43 -2.50 -13.33 21.99
C TYR A 43 -1.63 -14.44 22.56
N LYS A 44 -1.61 -14.53 23.89
CA LYS A 44 -1.07 -15.71 24.58
C LYS A 44 -2.00 -16.91 24.40
N ILE A 45 -1.49 -18.11 24.69
CA ILE A 45 -2.22 -19.36 24.45
C ILE A 45 -3.54 -19.40 25.22
N GLU A 46 -3.60 -18.81 26.43
CA GLU A 46 -4.80 -18.77 27.24
C GLU A 46 -5.87 -17.84 26.65
N GLU A 47 -5.46 -16.73 26.05
CA GLU A 47 -6.36 -15.68 25.53
C GLU A 47 -6.96 -16.08 24.16
N ARG A 48 -6.43 -17.13 23.51
CA ARG A 48 -6.93 -17.65 22.22
C ARG A 48 -8.18 -18.52 22.33
N GLU A 49 -8.63 -18.85 23.54
CA GLU A 49 -9.76 -19.78 23.75
C GLU A 49 -11.01 -19.35 22.98
N GLY A 50 -11.32 -18.04 22.98
CA GLY A 50 -12.48 -17.49 22.27
C GLY A 50 -12.40 -17.64 20.74
N LEU A 51 -11.19 -17.59 20.16
CA LEU A 51 -10.98 -17.79 18.71
C LEU A 51 -10.85 -19.28 18.34
N ARG A 52 -10.45 -20.14 19.28
CA ARG A 52 -10.34 -21.59 19.07
C ARG A 52 -11.68 -22.29 18.95
N ASN A 53 -12.69 -21.78 19.65
CA ASN A 53 -14.02 -22.37 19.63
C ASN A 53 -14.80 -21.91 18.38
N ILE A 54 -14.44 -22.46 17.22
CA ILE A 54 -14.98 -22.07 15.90
C ILE A 54 -16.49 -22.33 15.75
N ASP A 55 -17.08 -23.22 16.55
CA ASP A 55 -18.52 -23.50 16.52
C ASP A 55 -19.32 -22.66 17.54
N SER A 56 -18.65 -21.83 18.35
CA SER A 56 -19.32 -20.99 19.35
C SER A 56 -20.05 -19.80 18.71
N ASP A 57 -21.22 -19.48 19.26
CA ASP A 57 -21.94 -18.24 18.95
C ASP A 57 -21.21 -17.00 19.47
N GLN A 58 -20.35 -17.16 20.49
CA GLN A 58 -19.54 -16.06 21.04
C GLN A 58 -18.27 -15.77 20.23
N TRP A 59 -17.95 -16.63 19.25
CA TRP A 59 -16.74 -16.48 18.43
C TRP A 59 -16.66 -15.12 17.76
N LYS A 60 -17.79 -14.63 17.21
CA LYS A 60 -17.84 -13.32 16.56
C LYS A 60 -17.47 -12.18 17.51
N LYS A 61 -17.93 -12.23 18.77
CA LYS A 61 -17.59 -11.21 19.78
C LYS A 61 -16.10 -11.25 20.15
N ALA A 62 -15.54 -12.46 20.27
CA ALA A 62 -14.10 -12.65 20.48
C ALA A 62 -13.29 -12.12 19.29
N TYR A 63 -13.76 -12.37 18.06
CA TYR A 63 -13.13 -11.90 16.84
C TYR A 63 -13.20 -10.37 16.69
N ASP A 64 -14.33 -9.74 16.99
CA ASP A 64 -14.45 -8.28 16.99
C ASP A 64 -13.47 -7.66 18.00
N THR A 65 -13.34 -8.27 19.18
CA THR A 65 -12.36 -7.83 20.20
C THR A 65 -10.93 -7.97 19.67
N TYR A 66 -10.59 -9.13 19.10
CA TYR A 66 -9.31 -9.38 18.46
C TYR A 66 -8.95 -8.39 17.36
N GLN A 67 -9.90 -8.02 16.51
CA GLN A 67 -9.66 -7.02 15.47
C GLN A 67 -9.39 -5.63 16.06
N ASN A 68 -10.05 -5.26 17.16
CA ASN A 68 -9.80 -4.00 17.85
C ASN A 68 -8.40 -3.99 18.50
N ASP A 69 -8.00 -5.10 19.12
CA ASP A 69 -6.68 -5.23 19.77
C ASP A 69 -5.54 -5.18 18.75
N LEU A 70 -5.76 -5.75 17.56
CA LEU A 70 -4.85 -5.59 16.42
C LEU A 70 -4.88 -4.20 15.77
N VAL A 71 -5.72 -3.29 16.26
CA VAL A 71 -5.93 -1.94 15.71
C VAL A 71 -6.29 -2.00 14.22
N SER A 72 -7.17 -2.94 13.87
CA SER A 72 -7.62 -3.11 12.49
C SER A 72 -8.45 -1.90 12.03
N PRO A 73 -8.16 -1.30 10.86
CA PRO A 73 -8.97 -0.22 10.31
C PRO A 73 -10.30 -0.72 9.73
N VAL A 74 -10.47 -2.04 9.56
CA VAL A 74 -11.62 -2.66 8.89
C VAL A 74 -12.53 -3.44 9.85
N VAL A 75 -12.54 -3.10 11.14
CA VAL A 75 -13.39 -3.78 12.15
C VAL A 75 -14.87 -3.81 11.74
N LYS A 76 -15.37 -2.76 11.09
CA LYS A 76 -16.76 -2.65 10.61
C LYS A 76 -16.94 -3.00 9.13
N GLY A 77 -15.90 -3.50 8.48
CA GLY A 77 -15.92 -3.87 7.06
C GLY A 77 -16.64 -5.19 6.80
N LEU A 78 -16.71 -5.57 5.52
CA LEU A 78 -17.22 -6.88 5.13
C LEU A 78 -16.27 -8.01 5.59
N PRO A 79 -16.75 -9.24 5.82
CA PRO A 79 -15.90 -10.37 6.25
C PRO A 79 -14.69 -10.58 5.33
N ASN A 80 -14.90 -10.43 4.02
CA ASN A 80 -13.84 -10.54 3.01
C ASN A 80 -12.79 -9.43 3.11
N GLU A 81 -13.18 -8.21 3.48
CA GLU A 81 -12.25 -7.09 3.69
C GLU A 81 -11.44 -7.29 4.97
N GLN A 82 -12.11 -7.71 6.04
CA GLN A 82 -11.50 -8.08 7.31
C GLN A 82 -10.45 -9.18 7.12
N LEU A 83 -10.80 -10.27 6.43
CA LEU A 83 -9.89 -11.36 6.14
C LEU A 83 -8.74 -10.93 5.22
N ASN A 84 -9.03 -10.14 4.18
CA ASN A 84 -7.99 -9.61 3.30
C ASN A 84 -6.96 -8.81 4.09
N TRP A 85 -7.42 -7.93 4.98
CA TRP A 85 -6.55 -7.13 5.83
C TRP A 85 -5.70 -8.02 6.74
N LEU A 86 -6.31 -9.01 7.39
CA LEU A 86 -5.63 -9.94 8.30
C LEU A 86 -4.54 -10.74 7.56
N LEU A 87 -4.83 -11.22 6.35
CA LEU A 87 -3.85 -11.88 5.48
C LEU A 87 -2.73 -10.94 5.06
N CYS A 88 -3.04 -9.69 4.71
CA CYS A 88 -2.01 -8.70 4.38
C CYS A 88 -1.12 -8.39 5.59
N TYR A 89 -1.70 -8.34 6.78
CA TYR A 89 -0.96 -8.12 8.01
C TYR A 89 -0.01 -9.29 8.30
N ALA A 90 -0.50 -10.52 8.25
CA ALA A 90 0.32 -11.72 8.41
C ALA A 90 1.48 -11.81 7.39
N VAL A 91 1.24 -11.46 6.12
CA VAL A 91 2.30 -11.46 5.09
C VAL A 91 3.37 -10.42 5.41
N ARG A 92 2.99 -9.24 5.92
CA ARG A 92 3.95 -8.21 6.34
C ARG A 92 4.81 -8.69 7.52
N LEU A 93 4.22 -9.37 8.49
CA LEU A 93 4.95 -9.95 9.62
C LEU A 93 5.93 -11.02 9.15
N GLU A 94 5.48 -11.98 8.33
CA GLU A 94 6.34 -13.03 7.76
C GLU A 94 7.53 -12.44 6.98
N TYR A 95 7.30 -11.37 6.22
CA TYR A 95 8.37 -10.69 5.50
C TYR A 95 9.32 -9.97 6.44
N ALA A 96 8.81 -9.26 7.46
CA ALA A 96 9.63 -8.54 8.44
C ALA A 96 10.53 -9.47 9.25
N ASP A 97 10.07 -10.68 9.57
CA ASP A 97 10.87 -11.67 10.29
C ASP A 97 11.92 -12.35 9.40
N ASN A 98 11.67 -12.42 8.09
CA ASN A 98 12.50 -13.15 7.13
C ASN A 98 13.13 -12.24 6.06
N VAL A 99 13.36 -10.95 6.34
CA VAL A 99 13.90 -9.98 5.35
C VAL A 99 15.14 -10.51 4.64
N THR A 100 16.05 -11.15 5.39
CA THR A 100 17.30 -11.75 4.87
C THR A 100 17.07 -12.89 3.86
N LYS A 101 15.97 -13.63 3.98
CA LYS A 101 15.56 -14.67 3.04
C LYS A 101 15.10 -14.07 1.71
N TYR A 102 14.51 -12.88 1.73
CA TYR A 102 13.94 -12.23 0.55
C TYR A 102 14.87 -11.18 -0.09
N GLU A 103 15.86 -10.65 0.63
CA GLU A 103 16.89 -9.75 0.08
C GLU A 103 17.69 -10.38 -1.07
N ASN A 104 17.89 -11.71 -1.01
CA ASN A 104 18.66 -12.45 -2.02
C ASN A 104 17.78 -13.12 -3.08
N VAL A 105 16.45 -12.97 -3.01
CA VAL A 105 15.54 -13.46 -4.05
C VAL A 105 15.66 -12.51 -5.23
N LYS A 106 16.60 -12.82 -6.12
CA LYS A 106 16.50 -12.36 -7.50
C LYS A 106 15.19 -12.92 -8.02
N VAL A 107 14.29 -12.03 -8.42
CA VAL A 107 13.11 -12.42 -9.20
C VAL A 107 13.67 -13.03 -10.48
N ASP A 108 13.77 -14.36 -10.52
CA ASP A 108 13.92 -15.07 -11.79
C ASP A 108 12.60 -14.86 -12.51
N GLU A 109 12.53 -13.79 -13.29
CA GLU A 109 11.43 -13.55 -14.21
C GLU A 109 11.31 -14.80 -15.07
N PRO A 110 10.19 -15.56 -15.00
CA PRO A 110 9.97 -16.57 -16.01
C PRO A 110 9.98 -15.82 -17.34
N LYS A 111 10.86 -16.23 -18.25
CA LYS A 111 10.95 -15.77 -19.64
C LYS A 111 9.61 -16.01 -20.35
N LYS A 112 8.58 -15.25 -19.99
CA LYS A 112 7.48 -14.94 -20.88
C LYS A 112 8.10 -13.99 -21.88
N ALA A 113 7.97 -14.30 -23.16
CA ALA A 113 8.30 -13.38 -24.23
C ALA A 113 7.51 -12.09 -24.02
N ALA A 114 8.10 -11.12 -23.33
CA ALA A 114 7.51 -9.84 -23.05
C ALA A 114 7.81 -8.91 -24.23
N PRO A 115 6.84 -8.12 -24.73
CA PRO A 115 7.17 -6.96 -25.52
C PRO A 115 8.03 -6.05 -24.63
N ASN A 116 9.14 -5.58 -25.18
CA ASN A 116 10.14 -4.77 -24.50
C ASN A 116 9.52 -3.44 -24.02
N VAL A 117 8.83 -3.44 -22.89
CA VAL A 117 8.39 -2.22 -22.21
C VAL A 117 9.62 -1.69 -21.47
N VAL A 118 10.46 -1.00 -22.22
CA VAL A 118 11.40 -0.04 -21.66
C VAL A 118 10.54 0.91 -20.84
N SER A 119 10.63 0.85 -19.51
CA SER A 119 10.14 1.92 -18.64
C SER A 119 10.97 3.16 -18.96
N SER A 120 10.66 3.78 -20.09
CA SER A 120 11.28 5.01 -20.52
C SER A 120 10.78 6.02 -19.51
N ASN A 121 11.66 6.50 -18.64
CA ASN A 121 11.34 7.65 -17.82
C ASN A 121 10.86 8.72 -18.81
N PRO A 122 9.70 9.38 -18.57
CA PRO A 122 9.18 10.37 -19.52
C PRO A 122 10.17 11.51 -19.81
N LEU A 123 11.23 11.63 -19.01
CA LEU A 123 12.35 12.55 -19.19
C LEU A 123 13.48 12.01 -20.10
N ASP A 124 13.55 10.72 -20.39
CA ASP A 124 14.67 10.10 -21.13
C ASP A 124 14.74 10.56 -22.59
N ASN A 125 13.61 10.89 -23.19
CA ASN A 125 13.51 11.40 -24.57
C ASN A 125 13.30 12.93 -24.63
N LEU A 126 13.56 13.64 -23.53
CA LEU A 126 13.32 15.08 -23.46
C LEU A 126 14.43 15.86 -24.18
N ASP A 127 14.07 16.57 -25.25
CA ASP A 127 15.00 17.47 -25.95
C ASP A 127 15.16 18.80 -25.19
N PHE A 128 16.27 18.90 -24.46
CA PHE A 128 16.70 20.11 -23.73
C PHE A 128 17.04 21.30 -24.65
N GLY A 129 17.25 21.06 -25.95
CA GLY A 129 17.53 22.07 -26.95
C GLY A 129 16.26 22.71 -27.53
N SER A 130 15.11 22.02 -27.43
CA SER A 130 13.85 22.44 -28.04
C SER A 130 13.36 23.79 -27.53
N ALA A 131 12.73 24.56 -28.42
CA ALA A 131 12.13 25.84 -28.08
C ALA A 131 11.02 25.69 -27.02
N ALA A 132 10.25 24.60 -27.09
CA ALA A 132 9.19 24.29 -26.12
C ALA A 132 9.76 24.06 -24.71
N PHE A 133 10.85 23.30 -24.59
CA PHE A 133 11.51 23.08 -23.30
C PHE A 133 12.05 24.41 -22.72
N LYS A 134 12.77 25.20 -23.52
CA LYS A 134 13.32 26.50 -23.08
C LYS A 134 12.22 27.47 -22.65
N ALA A 135 11.12 27.56 -23.41
CA ALA A 135 9.97 28.38 -23.04
C ALA A 135 9.29 27.90 -21.74
N GLY A 136 9.25 26.58 -21.51
CA GLY A 136 8.77 26.01 -20.25
C GLY A 136 9.66 26.39 -19.06
N VAL A 137 10.98 26.26 -19.21
CA VAL A 137 11.96 26.66 -18.19
C VAL A 137 11.85 28.16 -17.89
N GLU A 138 11.76 29.01 -18.91
CA GLU A 138 11.56 30.46 -18.77
C GLU A 138 10.33 30.78 -17.91
N ARG A 139 9.17 30.15 -18.18
CA ARG A 139 7.95 30.37 -17.38
C ARG A 139 8.12 29.97 -15.92
N VAL A 140 8.71 28.81 -15.65
CA VAL A 140 8.93 28.33 -14.28
C VAL A 140 9.90 29.26 -13.54
N CYS A 141 10.94 29.73 -14.21
CA CYS A 141 11.90 30.67 -13.64
C CYS A 141 11.26 32.03 -13.35
N ALA A 142 10.40 32.54 -14.23
CA ALA A 142 9.64 33.77 -14.00
C ALA A 142 8.73 33.65 -12.77
N LEU A 143 8.03 32.52 -12.62
CA LEU A 143 7.19 32.25 -11.44
C LEU A 143 8.01 32.17 -10.14
N ALA A 144 9.20 31.56 -10.20
CA ALA A 144 10.09 31.43 -9.04
C ALA A 144 10.96 32.68 -8.76
N GLY A 145 10.83 33.75 -9.56
CA GLY A 145 11.65 34.95 -9.43
C GLY A 145 13.13 34.76 -9.78
N VAL A 146 13.47 33.73 -10.56
CA VAL A 146 14.86 33.46 -10.99
C VAL A 146 15.20 34.31 -12.21
N GLY A 147 16.24 35.14 -12.09
CA GLY A 147 16.70 36.05 -13.14
C GLY A 147 17.24 35.35 -14.39
N PRO A 148 17.41 36.11 -15.50
CA PRO A 148 17.89 35.55 -16.75
C PRO A 148 19.35 35.06 -16.66
N HIS A 149 19.61 33.92 -17.28
CA HIS A 149 20.92 33.27 -17.39
C HIS A 149 21.07 32.63 -18.77
N LEU A 150 22.30 32.57 -19.29
CA LEU A 150 22.63 32.04 -20.63
C LEU A 150 22.40 30.53 -20.75
N ASP A 151 22.59 29.80 -19.66
CA ASP A 151 22.34 28.36 -19.58
C ASP A 151 21.04 28.06 -18.80
N PRO A 152 20.01 27.45 -19.45
CA PRO A 152 18.77 27.03 -18.82
C PRO A 152 18.94 26.03 -17.67
N LYS A 153 20.02 25.22 -17.67
CA LYS A 153 20.28 24.23 -16.61
C LYS A 153 20.57 24.88 -15.28
N PHE A 154 21.35 25.97 -15.28
CA PHE A 154 21.62 26.74 -14.06
C PHE A 154 20.37 27.39 -13.51
N ARG A 155 19.44 27.82 -14.38
CA ARG A 155 18.15 28.35 -13.91
C ARG A 155 17.30 27.27 -13.26
N LEU A 156 17.19 26.09 -13.87
CA LEU A 156 16.49 24.96 -13.26
C LEU A 156 17.12 24.52 -11.94
N ALA A 157 18.46 24.53 -11.83
CA ALA A 157 19.14 24.25 -10.59
C ALA A 157 18.82 25.29 -9.50
N ALA A 158 18.73 26.57 -9.87
CA ALA A 158 18.30 27.64 -8.96
C ALA A 158 16.86 27.45 -8.49
N VAL A 159 15.92 27.15 -9.42
CA VAL A 159 14.52 26.82 -9.08
C VAL A 159 14.46 25.61 -8.15
N ALA A 160 15.19 24.54 -8.46
CA ALA A 160 15.21 23.33 -7.63
C ALA A 160 15.75 23.62 -6.23
N LYS A 161 16.75 24.51 -6.10
CA LYS A 161 17.26 24.95 -4.80
C LYS A 161 16.18 25.72 -4.04
N ILE A 162 15.51 26.68 -4.67
CA ILE A 162 14.41 27.45 -4.08
C ILE A 162 13.32 26.50 -3.59
N LEU A 163 12.84 25.57 -4.41
CA LEU A 163 11.77 24.62 -4.03
C LEU A 163 12.17 23.71 -2.85
N LYS A 164 13.45 23.35 -2.72
CA LYS A 164 13.94 22.52 -1.61
C LYS A 164 14.12 23.30 -0.31
N THR A 165 14.42 24.60 -0.40
CA THR A 165 14.71 25.45 0.77
C THR A 165 13.54 26.33 1.18
N SER A 166 12.57 26.53 0.29
CA SER A 166 11.36 27.29 0.59
C SER A 166 10.47 26.44 1.50
N PRO A 167 10.14 26.91 2.72
CA PRO A 167 9.08 26.29 3.50
C PRO A 167 7.79 26.35 2.69
N HIS A 168 6.99 25.28 2.75
CA HIS A 168 5.65 25.28 2.14
C HIS A 168 4.91 26.52 2.68
N PRO A 169 4.43 27.44 1.83
CA PRO A 169 3.62 28.54 2.34
C PRO A 169 2.39 27.92 3.00
N ASP A 170 2.13 28.23 4.27
CA ASP A 170 0.92 27.76 4.94
C ASP A 170 -0.27 28.11 4.05
N LEU A 171 -1.05 27.09 3.68
CA LEU A 171 -2.24 27.30 2.86
C LEU A 171 -3.12 28.35 3.57
N PRO A 172 -3.53 29.43 2.90
CA PRO A 172 -4.54 30.32 3.43
C PRO A 172 -5.75 29.47 3.79
N ARG A 173 -6.17 29.53 5.05
CA ARG A 173 -7.21 28.69 5.68
C ARG A 173 -8.54 28.65 4.89
N ASN A 174 -8.71 29.60 3.99
CA ASN A 174 -9.84 29.83 3.09
C ASN A 174 -9.91 28.87 1.88
N GLU A 175 -8.82 28.27 1.39
CA GLU A 175 -8.89 27.34 0.23
C GLU A 175 -9.15 25.87 0.63
N VAL A 176 -8.89 25.49 1.89
CA VAL A 176 -9.14 24.13 2.38
C VAL A 176 -10.64 23.83 2.44
N LEU A 177 -11.47 24.84 2.72
CA LEU A 177 -12.92 24.69 2.83
C LEU A 177 -13.61 24.44 1.48
N GLU A 178 -13.13 25.05 0.39
CA GLU A 178 -13.77 24.85 -0.93
C GLU A 178 -13.47 23.46 -1.53
N ARG A 179 -12.27 22.90 -1.31
CA ARG A 179 -11.94 21.56 -1.80
C ARG A 179 -12.68 20.45 -1.03
N CYS A 180 -12.90 20.62 0.28
CA CYS A 180 -13.75 19.71 1.04
C CYS A 180 -15.20 19.76 0.58
N HIS A 181 -15.71 20.94 0.21
CA HIS A 181 -17.07 21.07 -0.33
C HIS A 181 -17.25 20.39 -1.69
N TRP A 182 -16.24 20.48 -2.57
CA TRP A 182 -16.30 19.82 -3.89
C TRP A 182 -16.28 18.29 -3.80
N LEU A 183 -15.48 17.73 -2.89
CA LEU A 183 -15.37 16.27 -2.69
C LEU A 183 -16.63 15.64 -2.06
N ILE A 184 -17.39 16.40 -1.26
CA ILE A 184 -18.64 15.92 -0.65
C ILE A 184 -19.81 15.93 -1.66
N GLN A 185 -19.75 16.79 -2.69
CA GLN A 185 -20.83 16.94 -3.67
C GLN A 185 -20.74 15.97 -4.87
N HIS A 186 -19.64 15.22 -5.00
CA HIS A 186 -19.39 14.33 -6.15
C HIS A 186 -19.08 12.88 -5.76
N TRP A 187 -19.58 12.43 -4.60
CA TRP A 187 -19.67 11.02 -4.21
C TRP A 187 -21.12 10.64 -3.92
#